data_AF-A0A7J9JML3-F1
#
_entry.id   AF-A0A7J9JML3-F1
#
_cell.length_a   1.000
_cell.length_b   1.000
_cell.length_c   1.000
_cell.angle_alpha   90.00
_cell.angle_beta   90.00
_cell.angle_gamma   90.00
#
_symmetry.space_group_name_H-M   'P 1'
#
loop_
_entity.id
_entity.type
_entity.pdbx_description
1 polymer ?
#
loop_
_entity_poly.entity_id
_entity_poly.type
_entity_poly.pdbx_seq_one_letter_code
_entity_poly.pdbx_strand_id
1 'polypeptide(L)'
;MVLTLLVMSCLIEPIIALANKSTKKITRHMNRSIKGSEPDTEIRILACVHSMRNVMGTISVLHLSNGTNDSPLSVFAIHLIELSKRSTTTMLIVHDDKNNDEGRYNNHSKNETANIIRAFENLEKTNNAVAVQTMSVISPYATMHVDICSLAEDKSVNLIILPFHKEVKGDGRMGNGNSNFANVNMHVLTHAPCSVAMIVDRGIGSKMFDSQEKFPGNFARQIAMLFIGGPDDREALAYACRMASHPDVCLTVARFVPGEQAMDLSNDVSVNRERRIDDEHIEDFEDKLMSNIGINYTEMVVHNGEEIIAAIRSLGEDFFDLYIIGRRQGEISPMTEGLSDWGSCPELGAIGDTLVSSNFALHSSVLVVQHYVSTVAIHEMADGSSTCSLGVGTKHDVQRYDF
;
A
#
# COMPACT_ATOMS: atom_id res chain seq x y z
N MET A 1 -0.80 8.29 -57.71
CA MET A 1 -1.90 7.97 -56.79
C MET A 1 -1.61 6.76 -55.90
N VAL A 2 -1.21 5.60 -56.44
CA VAL A 2 -0.87 4.43 -55.60
C VAL A 2 0.40 4.67 -54.76
N LEU A 3 1.44 5.25 -55.37
CA LEU A 3 2.70 5.56 -54.67
C LEU A 3 2.52 6.57 -53.52
N THR A 4 1.63 7.56 -53.70
CA THR A 4 1.34 8.57 -52.68
C THR A 4 0.58 7.99 -51.50
N LEU A 5 -0.29 7.00 -51.72
CA LEU A 5 -1.00 6.32 -50.62
C LEU A 5 -0.05 5.44 -49.80
N LEU A 6 0.87 4.72 -50.47
CA LEU A 6 1.89 3.90 -49.80
C LEU A 6 2.82 4.73 -48.90
N VAL A 7 3.28 5.87 -49.41
CA VAL A 7 4.15 6.78 -48.64
C VAL A 7 3.42 7.34 -47.42
N MET A 8 2.13 7.70 -47.56
CA MET A 8 1.34 8.21 -46.43
C MET A 8 1.11 7.12 -45.37
N SER A 9 0.78 5.88 -45.75
CA SER A 9 0.61 4.79 -44.79
C SER A 9 1.90 4.39 -44.09
N CYS A 10 3.04 4.40 -44.78
CA CYS A 10 4.35 4.12 -44.18
C CYS A 10 4.84 5.23 -43.23
N LEU A 11 4.35 6.47 -43.37
CA LEU A 11 4.71 7.58 -42.49
C LEU A 11 3.79 7.67 -41.26
N ILE A 12 2.55 7.20 -41.34
CA ILE A 12 1.60 7.25 -40.23
C ILE A 12 2.09 6.43 -39.02
N GLU A 13 2.57 5.21 -39.23
CA GLU A 13 3.07 4.35 -38.15
C GLU A 13 4.24 4.96 -37.35
N PRO A 14 5.33 5.46 -37.98
CA PRO A 14 6.41 6.10 -37.25
C PRO A 14 5.98 7.45 -36.64
N ILE A 15 5.05 8.18 -37.25
CA ILE A 15 4.54 9.44 -36.67
C ILE A 15 3.69 9.15 -35.43
N ILE A 16 2.82 8.15 -35.45
CA ILE A 16 2.05 7.72 -34.27
C ILE A 16 3.00 7.18 -33.21
N ALA A 17 3.99 6.36 -33.61
CA ALA A 17 5.00 5.86 -32.69
C ALA A 17 5.81 7.01 -32.06
N LEU A 18 6.20 8.04 -32.82
CA LEU A 18 6.97 9.17 -32.33
C LEU A 18 6.13 10.15 -31.48
N ALA A 19 4.88 10.40 -31.89
CA ALA A 19 3.92 11.18 -31.13
C ALA A 19 3.58 10.51 -29.79
N ASN A 20 3.41 9.18 -29.77
CA ASN A 20 3.20 8.42 -28.54
C ASN A 20 4.49 8.24 -27.72
N LYS A 21 5.66 8.29 -28.36
CA LYS A 21 6.97 8.16 -27.68
C LYS A 21 7.43 9.47 -27.03
N SER A 22 6.83 10.62 -27.35
CA SER A 22 7.29 11.94 -26.89
C SER A 22 6.76 12.38 -25.51
N THR A 23 5.93 11.60 -24.83
CA THR A 23 5.47 11.94 -23.46
C THR A 23 5.91 10.92 -22.41
N LYS A 24 6.64 9.87 -22.79
CA LYS A 24 7.45 9.08 -21.85
C LYS A 24 8.78 9.78 -21.60
N LYS A 25 8.74 11.07 -21.25
CA LYS A 25 9.81 11.59 -20.41
C LYS A 25 9.65 10.83 -19.11
N ILE A 26 10.57 9.89 -18.90
CA ILE A 26 10.88 9.33 -17.59
C ILE A 26 11.33 10.52 -16.74
N THR A 27 10.39 11.37 -16.33
CA THR A 27 10.53 12.11 -15.09
C THR A 27 10.57 11.00 -14.07
N ARG A 28 11.79 10.69 -13.59
CA ARG A 28 11.98 9.94 -12.35
C ARG A 28 11.19 10.68 -11.28
N HIS A 29 9.91 10.35 -11.12
CA HIS A 29 9.18 10.70 -9.92
C HIS A 29 9.89 9.93 -8.81
N MET A 30 10.71 10.66 -8.05
CA MET A 30 11.55 10.11 -6.98
C MET A 30 10.73 9.53 -5.82
N ASN A 31 9.43 9.87 -5.74
CA ASN A 31 8.60 9.60 -4.58
C ASN A 31 7.60 8.49 -4.93
N ARG A 32 8.07 7.24 -5.04
CA ARG A 32 7.21 6.05 -5.29
C ARG A 32 6.76 5.35 -4.02
N SER A 33 7.15 5.90 -2.88
CA SER A 33 6.77 5.47 -1.54
C SER A 33 6.37 6.71 -0.73
N ILE A 34 5.60 6.49 0.33
CA ILE A 34 5.17 7.50 1.30
C ILE A 34 6.40 8.06 2.02
N LYS A 35 7.38 7.21 2.38
CA LYS A 35 8.63 7.69 2.97
C LYS A 35 9.50 8.47 1.97
N GLY A 36 9.47 8.09 0.69
CA GLY A 36 10.19 8.82 -0.35
C GLY A 36 9.65 10.22 -0.60
N SER A 37 8.47 10.56 -0.06
CA SER A 37 7.89 11.89 -0.11
C SER A 37 8.36 12.70 1.10
N GLU A 38 8.93 13.89 0.86
CA GLU A 38 9.34 14.82 1.94
C GLU A 38 8.12 15.15 2.83
N PRO A 39 8.30 15.41 4.13
CA PRO A 39 7.21 15.50 5.13
C PRO A 39 6.10 16.52 4.84
N ASP A 40 6.26 17.39 3.84
CA ASP A 40 5.29 18.42 3.43
C ASP A 40 5.01 18.36 1.91
N THR A 41 5.00 17.16 1.33
CA THR A 41 4.70 16.98 -0.09
C THR A 41 3.32 16.39 -0.31
N GLU A 42 2.77 16.67 -1.49
CA GLU A 42 1.50 16.09 -1.94
C GLU A 42 1.57 14.56 -1.93
N ILE A 43 0.63 13.91 -1.24
CA ILE A 43 0.45 12.46 -1.32
C ILE A 43 -0.62 12.13 -2.36
N ARG A 44 -0.27 11.26 -3.30
CA ARG A 44 -1.15 10.80 -4.38
C ARG A 44 -1.54 9.36 -4.12
N ILE A 45 -2.83 9.10 -3.99
CA ILE A 45 -3.38 7.78 -3.67
C ILE A 45 -4.29 7.31 -4.81
N LEU A 46 -4.04 6.10 -5.33
CA LEU A 46 -4.96 5.41 -6.24
C LEU A 46 -5.87 4.48 -5.41
N ALA A 47 -7.12 4.87 -5.26
CA ALA A 47 -8.10 4.12 -4.46
C ALA A 47 -8.95 3.22 -5.36
N CYS A 48 -8.75 1.91 -5.26
CA CYS A 48 -9.49 0.94 -6.06
C CYS A 48 -10.76 0.50 -5.33
N VAL A 49 -11.88 0.40 -6.06
CA VAL A 49 -13.12 -0.18 -5.53
C VAL A 49 -13.76 -1.13 -6.55
N HIS A 50 -14.28 -2.26 -6.08
CA HIS A 50 -14.95 -3.25 -6.93
C HIS A 50 -16.47 -3.11 -6.92
N SER A 51 -17.02 -2.60 -5.83
CA SER A 51 -18.47 -2.40 -5.64
C SER A 51 -18.73 -1.35 -4.58
N MET A 52 -19.99 -0.95 -4.44
CA MET A 52 -20.42 -0.01 -3.38
C MET A 52 -20.04 -0.48 -1.97
N ARG A 53 -19.88 -1.79 -1.73
CA ARG A 53 -19.51 -2.33 -0.41
C ARG A 53 -18.10 -1.96 0.03
N ASN A 54 -17.18 -1.70 -0.91
CA ASN A 54 -15.81 -1.32 -0.58
C ASN A 54 -15.62 0.18 -0.38
N VAL A 55 -16.61 0.99 -0.78
CA VAL A 55 -16.50 2.45 -0.83
C VAL A 55 -16.33 3.04 0.56
N MET A 56 -17.14 2.60 1.53
CA MET A 56 -17.14 3.22 2.86
C MET A 56 -15.83 3.00 3.61
N GLY A 57 -15.29 1.77 3.64
CA GLY A 57 -13.98 1.50 4.22
C GLY A 57 -12.86 2.29 3.54
N THR A 58 -12.88 2.34 2.21
CA THR A 58 -11.87 3.07 1.42
C THR A 58 -11.92 4.57 1.70
N ILE A 59 -13.10 5.19 1.65
CA ILE A 59 -13.28 6.62 1.99
C ILE A 59 -12.86 6.91 3.42
N SER A 60 -13.12 6.00 4.36
CA SER A 60 -12.72 6.19 5.75
C SER A 60 -11.21 6.21 5.91
N VAL A 61 -10.50 5.29 5.27
CA VAL A 61 -9.03 5.29 5.27
C VAL A 61 -8.48 6.55 4.59
N LEU A 62 -9.05 6.98 3.46
CA LEU A 62 -8.66 8.22 2.79
C LEU A 62 -8.91 9.46 3.64
N HIS A 63 -10.03 9.51 4.37
CA HIS A 63 -10.32 10.59 5.29
C HIS A 63 -9.30 10.63 6.44
N LEU A 64 -9.00 9.47 7.03
CA LEU A 64 -7.99 9.33 8.08
C LEU A 64 -6.57 9.62 7.59
N SER A 65 -6.32 9.56 6.28
CA SER A 65 -5.02 9.90 5.67
C SER A 65 -4.67 11.39 5.78
N ASN A 66 -5.61 12.23 6.21
CA ASN A 66 -5.43 13.63 6.56
C ASN A 66 -4.72 14.47 5.48
N GLY A 67 -5.48 15.03 4.54
CA GLY A 67 -4.98 16.09 3.66
C GLY A 67 -4.89 17.42 4.42
N THR A 68 -3.73 18.07 4.41
CA THR A 68 -3.51 19.42 4.96
C THR A 68 -3.06 20.37 3.85
N ASN A 69 -3.09 21.68 4.09
CA ASN A 69 -2.60 22.64 3.09
C ASN A 69 -1.09 22.49 2.82
N ASP A 70 -0.33 22.08 3.83
CA ASP A 70 1.10 21.84 3.71
C ASP A 70 1.40 20.50 3.02
N SER A 71 0.54 19.49 3.24
CA SER A 71 0.64 18.19 2.58
C SER A 71 -0.73 17.77 2.03
N PRO A 72 -1.10 18.25 0.83
CA PRO A 72 -2.40 17.95 0.23
C PRO A 72 -2.52 16.48 -0.17
N LEU A 73 -3.76 15.99 -0.22
CA LEU A 73 -4.09 14.62 -0.60
C LEU A 73 -4.80 14.61 -1.95
N SER A 74 -4.18 14.01 -2.96
CA SER A 74 -4.78 13.79 -4.27
C SER A 74 -5.24 12.34 -4.41
N VAL A 75 -6.54 12.14 -4.58
CA VAL A 75 -7.16 10.82 -4.68
C VAL A 75 -7.60 10.55 -6.11
N PHE A 76 -7.07 9.48 -6.70
CA PHE A 76 -7.57 8.92 -7.95
C PHE A 76 -8.46 7.72 -7.61
N ALA A 77 -9.76 7.93 -7.57
CA ALA A 77 -10.72 6.88 -7.21
C ALA A 77 -11.13 6.10 -8.46
N ILE A 78 -10.85 4.79 -8.50
CA ILE A 78 -11.15 3.95 -9.65
C ILE A 78 -12.20 2.87 -9.33
N HIS A 79 -13.28 2.90 -10.09
CA HIS A 79 -14.26 1.82 -10.11
C HIS A 79 -13.84 0.75 -11.11
N LEU A 80 -13.45 -0.42 -10.60
CA LEU A 80 -12.99 -1.57 -11.37
C LEU A 80 -14.19 -2.45 -11.74
N ILE A 81 -14.49 -2.55 -13.04
CA ILE A 81 -15.63 -3.29 -13.58
C ILE A 81 -15.10 -4.45 -14.46
N GLU A 82 -15.59 -5.66 -14.21
CA GLU A 82 -15.23 -6.82 -15.04
C GLU A 82 -15.78 -6.68 -16.47
N LEU A 83 -14.89 -6.77 -17.46
CA LEU A 83 -15.28 -6.93 -18.86
C LEU A 83 -15.73 -8.39 -19.11
N SER A 84 -17.04 -8.59 -19.23
CA SER A 84 -17.60 -9.92 -19.57
C SER A 84 -17.18 -10.36 -20.98
N LYS A 85 -17.00 -11.67 -21.20
CA LYS A 85 -16.50 -12.33 -22.43
C LYS A 85 -17.20 -11.99 -23.75
N ARG A 86 -18.28 -11.20 -23.73
CA ARG A 86 -19.00 -10.72 -24.94
C ARG A 86 -18.51 -9.37 -25.45
N SER A 87 -17.62 -8.69 -24.72
CA SER A 87 -17.10 -7.36 -25.06
C SER A 87 -15.59 -7.47 -25.28
N THR A 88 -15.09 -7.00 -26.42
CA THR A 88 -13.72 -7.29 -26.89
C THR A 88 -12.71 -6.18 -26.63
N THR A 89 -13.06 -5.12 -25.90
CA THR A 89 -12.19 -3.95 -25.70
C THR A 89 -12.26 -3.42 -24.27
N THR A 90 -11.09 -3.28 -23.65
CA THR A 90 -10.86 -2.57 -22.38
C THR A 90 -11.16 -1.09 -22.53
N MET A 91 -11.83 -0.47 -21.56
CA MET A 91 -12.22 0.94 -21.62
C MET A 91 -11.90 1.66 -20.31
N LEU A 92 -11.29 2.84 -20.42
CA LEU A 92 -11.07 3.78 -19.32
C LEU A 92 -12.02 4.96 -19.51
N ILE A 93 -12.83 5.24 -18.50
CA ILE A 93 -13.77 6.37 -18.51
C ILE A 93 -13.33 7.30 -17.38
N VAL A 94 -12.94 8.51 -17.73
CA VAL A 94 -12.70 9.59 -16.76
C VAL A 94 -14.02 10.31 -16.55
N HIS A 95 -14.48 10.39 -15.31
CA HIS A 95 -15.68 11.16 -14.98
C HIS A 95 -15.24 12.59 -14.67
N ASP A 96 -15.86 13.54 -15.36
CA ASP A 96 -15.67 14.98 -15.17
C ASP A 96 -17.07 15.62 -15.10
N ASP A 97 -17.18 16.76 -14.42
CA ASP A 97 -18.43 17.46 -14.05
C ASP A 97 -19.35 17.79 -15.25
N LYS A 98 -18.91 17.55 -16.49
CA LYS A 98 -19.58 17.98 -17.72
C LYS A 98 -19.98 16.88 -18.70
N ASN A 99 -19.65 15.60 -18.47
CA ASN A 99 -19.92 14.55 -19.45
C ASN A 99 -20.92 13.50 -18.95
N ASN A 100 -22.21 13.74 -19.23
CA ASN A 100 -23.23 12.69 -19.26
C ASN A 100 -23.02 11.83 -20.51
N ASP A 101 -22.09 10.87 -20.46
CA ASP A 101 -21.85 9.98 -21.60
C ASP A 101 -22.84 8.80 -21.57
N GLU A 102 -23.67 8.69 -22.60
CA GLU A 102 -24.73 7.68 -22.77
C GLU A 102 -24.14 6.33 -23.23
N GLY A 103 -23.25 5.73 -22.45
CA GLY A 103 -22.72 4.39 -22.72
C GLY A 103 -23.76 3.29 -22.51
N ARG A 104 -23.76 2.23 -23.34
CA ARG A 104 -24.71 1.11 -23.32
C ARG A 104 -24.45 0.11 -22.18
N TYR A 105 -24.53 0.56 -20.93
CA TYR A 105 -24.41 -0.29 -19.72
C TYR A 105 -25.79 -0.69 -19.17
N ASN A 106 -25.87 -1.83 -18.49
CA ASN A 106 -27.05 -2.20 -17.68
C ASN A 106 -27.33 -1.10 -16.64
N ASN A 107 -28.59 -0.65 -16.51
CA ASN A 107 -28.98 0.44 -15.61
C ASN A 107 -28.50 0.27 -14.16
N HIS A 108 -28.37 -0.96 -13.67
CA HIS A 108 -27.86 -1.23 -12.32
C HIS A 108 -26.39 -0.84 -12.13
N SER A 109 -25.50 -1.20 -13.06
CA SER A 109 -24.06 -0.89 -12.98
C SER A 109 -23.79 0.61 -13.18
N LYS A 110 -24.62 1.29 -13.99
CA LYS A 110 -24.58 2.75 -14.12
C LYS A 110 -24.91 3.45 -12.80
N ASN A 111 -26.01 3.04 -12.16
CA ASN A 111 -26.44 3.63 -10.90
C ASN A 111 -25.41 3.40 -9.79
N GLU A 112 -24.80 2.22 -9.73
CA GLU A 112 -23.73 1.93 -8.79
C GLU A 112 -22.51 2.81 -9.03
N THR A 113 -22.04 2.92 -10.27
CA THR A 113 -20.92 3.81 -10.63
C THR A 113 -21.20 5.26 -10.25
N ALA A 114 -22.40 5.77 -10.55
CA ALA A 114 -22.81 7.13 -10.18
C ALA A 114 -22.83 7.35 -8.65
N ASN A 115 -23.26 6.35 -7.88
CA ASN A 115 -23.24 6.43 -6.41
C ASN A 115 -21.81 6.41 -5.86
N ILE A 116 -20.93 5.59 -6.44
CA ILE A 116 -19.50 5.55 -6.10
C ILE A 116 -18.88 6.93 -6.36
N ILE A 117 -19.07 7.49 -7.56
CA ILE A 117 -18.57 8.82 -7.93
C ILE A 117 -19.01 9.87 -6.91
N ARG A 118 -20.33 9.93 -6.63
CA ARG A 118 -20.88 10.88 -5.66
C ARG A 118 -20.27 10.72 -4.26
N ALA A 119 -20.01 9.49 -3.82
CA ALA A 119 -19.41 9.24 -2.51
C ALA A 119 -18.00 9.82 -2.43
N PHE A 120 -17.18 9.63 -3.48
CA PHE A 120 -15.84 10.20 -3.54
C PHE A 120 -15.83 11.73 -3.72
N GLU A 121 -16.74 12.31 -4.51
CA GLU A 121 -16.89 13.76 -4.62
C GLU A 121 -17.27 14.42 -3.27
N ASN A 122 -18.01 13.70 -2.41
CA ASN A 122 -18.35 14.19 -1.09
C ASN A 122 -17.12 14.24 -0.15
N LEU A 123 -16.10 13.41 -0.38
CA LEU A 123 -14.85 13.48 0.37
C LEU A 123 -14.13 14.81 0.11
N GLU A 124 -14.02 15.22 -1.15
CA GLU A 124 -13.43 16.52 -1.56
C GLU A 124 -14.20 17.70 -0.94
N LYS A 125 -15.54 17.65 -0.92
CA LYS A 125 -16.37 18.69 -0.28
C LYS A 125 -16.16 18.82 1.22
N THR A 126 -15.68 17.76 1.88
CA THR A 126 -15.50 17.74 3.33
C THR A 126 -14.14 18.34 3.74
N ASN A 127 -13.14 18.29 2.87
CA ASN A 127 -11.80 18.82 3.14
C ASN A 127 -11.19 19.46 1.88
N ASN A 128 -11.01 20.78 1.90
CA ASN A 128 -10.46 21.56 0.78
C ASN A 128 -9.01 21.21 0.40
N ALA A 129 -8.27 20.53 1.28
CA ALA A 129 -6.92 20.03 1.00
C ALA A 129 -6.91 18.64 0.34
N VAL A 130 -8.09 18.11 0.01
CA VAL A 130 -8.28 16.82 -0.68
C VAL A 130 -8.83 17.10 -2.08
N ALA A 131 -8.09 16.71 -3.12
CA ALA A 131 -8.55 16.74 -4.50
C ALA A 131 -8.94 15.33 -4.95
N VAL A 132 -10.08 15.17 -5.63
CA VAL A 132 -10.58 13.86 -6.04
C VAL A 132 -10.80 13.81 -7.54
N GLN A 133 -10.25 12.78 -8.19
CA GLN A 133 -10.56 12.44 -9.59
C GLN A 133 -11.13 11.03 -9.65
N THR A 134 -12.38 10.90 -10.13
CA THR A 134 -13.05 9.61 -10.26
C THR A 134 -12.96 9.05 -11.68
N MET A 135 -12.72 7.76 -11.80
CA MET A 135 -12.57 7.06 -13.08
C MET A 135 -13.22 5.67 -13.01
N SER A 136 -13.59 5.10 -14.15
CA SER A 136 -14.01 3.71 -14.27
C SER A 136 -13.11 2.97 -15.23
N VAL A 137 -12.63 1.81 -14.81
CA VAL A 137 -11.79 0.92 -15.62
C VAL A 137 -12.60 -0.33 -15.88
N ILE A 138 -12.82 -0.66 -17.15
CA ILE A 138 -13.54 -1.85 -17.56
C ILE A 138 -12.56 -2.78 -18.24
N SER A 139 -12.17 -3.86 -17.54
CA SER A 139 -11.18 -4.80 -18.05
C SER A 139 -11.42 -6.24 -17.60
N PRO A 140 -10.92 -7.23 -18.35
CA PRO A 140 -10.91 -8.61 -17.90
C PRO A 140 -10.03 -8.75 -16.64
N TYR A 141 -10.41 -9.62 -15.70
CA TYR A 141 -9.60 -9.89 -14.50
C TYR A 141 -8.13 -10.23 -14.80
N ALA A 142 -7.89 -10.92 -15.92
CA ALA A 142 -6.55 -11.31 -16.35
C ALA A 142 -5.61 -10.11 -16.61
N THR A 143 -6.14 -8.96 -17.02
CA THR A 143 -5.35 -7.75 -17.35
C THR A 143 -5.64 -6.56 -16.43
N MET A 144 -6.61 -6.68 -15.53
CA MET A 144 -7.03 -5.58 -14.64
C MET A 144 -5.88 -5.01 -13.81
N HIS A 145 -4.96 -5.86 -13.34
CA HIS A 145 -3.76 -5.42 -12.63
C HIS A 145 -2.83 -4.55 -13.51
N VAL A 146 -2.76 -4.80 -14.83
CA VAL A 146 -1.97 -4.01 -15.78
C VAL A 146 -2.56 -2.61 -15.88
N ASP A 147 -3.89 -2.49 -15.94
CA ASP A 147 -4.56 -1.19 -15.99
C ASP A 147 -4.33 -0.40 -14.70
N ILE A 148 -4.45 -1.06 -13.54
CA ILE A 148 -4.18 -0.45 -12.23
C ILE A 148 -2.73 0.07 -12.16
N CYS A 149 -1.75 -0.78 -12.50
CA CYS A 149 -0.34 -0.41 -12.44
C CYS A 149 0.02 0.69 -13.45
N SER A 150 -0.53 0.63 -14.66
CA SER A 150 -0.31 1.65 -15.70
C SER A 150 -0.87 3.00 -15.25
N LEU A 151 -2.07 3.00 -14.66
CA LEU A 151 -2.68 4.23 -14.15
C LEU A 151 -1.91 4.80 -12.96
N ALA A 152 -1.41 3.94 -12.07
CA ALA A 152 -0.56 4.37 -10.96
C ALA A 152 0.74 5.04 -11.46
N GLU A 153 1.34 4.52 -12.53
CA GLU A 153 2.51 5.13 -13.17
C GLU A 153 2.14 6.46 -13.85
N ASP A 154 1.08 6.49 -14.65
CA ASP A 154 0.61 7.67 -15.38
C ASP A 154 0.25 8.84 -14.45
N LYS A 155 -0.37 8.53 -13.30
CA LYS A 155 -0.73 9.52 -12.27
C LYS A 155 0.38 9.77 -11.25
N SER A 156 1.49 9.03 -11.34
CA SER A 156 2.63 9.12 -10.44
C SER A 156 2.20 9.03 -8.96
N VAL A 157 1.46 7.96 -8.68
CA VAL A 157 0.87 7.66 -7.37
C VAL A 157 1.94 7.18 -6.39
N ASN A 158 1.82 7.56 -5.12
CA ASN A 158 2.69 7.08 -4.04
C ASN A 158 2.16 5.79 -3.41
N LEU A 159 0.84 5.65 -3.31
CA LEU A 159 0.16 4.52 -2.66
C LEU A 159 -1.05 4.03 -3.46
N ILE A 160 -1.12 2.73 -3.75
CA ILE A 160 -2.34 2.09 -4.26
C ILE A 160 -3.09 1.48 -3.09
N ILE A 161 -4.36 1.83 -2.89
CA ILE A 161 -5.25 1.17 -1.93
C ILE A 161 -6.11 0.14 -2.67
N LEU A 162 -6.00 -1.13 -2.30
CA LEU A 162 -6.76 -2.26 -2.84
C LEU A 162 -7.75 -2.79 -1.80
N PRO A 163 -9.00 -3.07 -2.17
CA PRO A 163 -9.94 -3.72 -1.28
C PRO A 163 -9.62 -5.21 -1.19
N PHE A 164 -9.76 -5.78 0.01
CA PHE A 164 -9.66 -7.22 0.20
C PHE A 164 -10.81 -7.94 -0.48
N HIS A 165 -10.51 -9.07 -1.11
CA HIS A 165 -11.43 -9.78 -1.99
C HIS A 165 -12.51 -10.59 -1.26
N LYS A 166 -12.40 -10.75 0.08
CA LYS A 166 -13.41 -11.39 0.94
C LYS A 166 -14.23 -10.31 1.65
N GLU A 167 -15.52 -10.56 1.74
CA GLU A 167 -16.47 -9.67 2.43
C GLU A 167 -16.76 -10.18 3.85
N VAL A 168 -17.05 -9.26 4.76
CA VAL A 168 -17.42 -9.60 6.14
C VAL A 168 -18.84 -10.19 6.18
N LYS A 169 -19.00 -11.32 6.88
CA LYS A 169 -20.28 -11.95 7.19
C LYS A 169 -20.91 -11.32 8.42
N GLY A 170 -22.19 -11.61 8.66
CA GLY A 170 -22.92 -11.11 9.84
C GLY A 170 -22.36 -11.55 11.20
N ASP A 171 -21.50 -12.58 11.22
CA ASP A 171 -20.76 -13.04 12.41
C ASP A 171 -19.40 -12.31 12.60
N GLY A 172 -19.09 -11.30 11.77
CA GLY A 172 -17.82 -10.57 11.77
C GLY A 172 -16.66 -11.31 11.08
N ARG A 173 -16.83 -12.58 10.72
CA ARG A 173 -15.79 -13.36 10.05
C ARG A 173 -15.76 -13.08 8.54
N MET A 174 -14.64 -13.37 7.91
CA MET A 174 -14.53 -13.24 6.45
C MET A 174 -15.29 -14.36 5.73
N GLY A 175 -16.04 -13.96 4.73
CA GLY A 175 -16.78 -14.84 3.85
C GLY A 175 -15.94 -15.46 2.75
N ASN A 176 -16.63 -16.09 1.81
CA ASN A 176 -16.01 -16.60 0.60
C ASN A 176 -15.69 -15.41 -0.30
N GLY A 177 -14.42 -15.26 -0.66
CA GLY A 177 -13.99 -14.18 -1.53
C GLY A 177 -14.10 -14.52 -3.00
N ASN A 178 -13.99 -13.49 -3.84
CA ASN A 178 -13.86 -13.66 -5.28
C ASN A 178 -12.40 -13.99 -5.62
N SER A 179 -12.14 -15.23 -6.06
CA SER A 179 -10.79 -15.69 -6.40
C SER A 179 -10.16 -14.92 -7.56
N ASN A 180 -10.96 -14.33 -8.46
CA ASN A 180 -10.43 -13.50 -9.53
C ASN A 180 -9.85 -12.20 -8.98
N PHE A 181 -10.56 -11.55 -8.04
CA PHE A 181 -10.02 -10.36 -7.37
C PHE A 181 -8.83 -10.69 -6.46
N ALA A 182 -8.82 -11.86 -5.82
CA ALA A 182 -7.62 -12.34 -5.11
C ALA A 182 -6.41 -12.40 -6.04
N ASN A 183 -6.59 -12.94 -7.25
CA ASN A 183 -5.53 -13.02 -8.25
C ASN A 183 -5.10 -11.62 -8.75
N VAL A 184 -6.05 -10.72 -9.02
CA VAL A 184 -5.76 -9.32 -9.38
C VAL A 184 -4.92 -8.66 -8.28
N ASN A 185 -5.32 -8.79 -7.02
CA ASN A 185 -4.61 -8.22 -5.88
C ASN A 185 -3.17 -8.74 -5.79
N MET A 186 -2.96 -10.05 -5.93
CA MET A 186 -1.62 -10.65 -5.96
C MET A 186 -0.77 -10.14 -7.12
N HIS A 187 -1.36 -10.00 -8.30
CA HIS A 187 -0.65 -9.43 -9.45
C HIS A 187 -0.29 -7.96 -9.23
N VAL A 188 -1.17 -7.13 -8.64
CA VAL A 188 -0.83 -5.73 -8.29
C VAL A 188 0.29 -5.69 -7.26
N LEU A 189 0.20 -6.47 -6.18
CA LEU A 189 1.24 -6.54 -5.15
C LEU A 189 2.63 -6.91 -5.72
N THR A 190 2.67 -7.67 -6.81
CA THR A 190 3.93 -8.11 -7.44
C THR A 190 4.48 -7.09 -8.46
N HIS A 191 3.61 -6.34 -9.14
CA HIS A 191 4.00 -5.50 -10.30
C HIS A 191 3.81 -3.99 -10.08
N ALA A 192 3.28 -3.57 -8.92
CA ALA A 192 2.99 -2.17 -8.65
C ALA A 192 4.24 -1.28 -8.77
N PRO A 193 4.14 -0.10 -9.41
CA PRO A 193 5.23 0.84 -9.54
C PRO A 193 5.43 1.72 -8.28
N CYS A 194 4.66 1.48 -7.21
CA CYS A 194 4.66 2.23 -5.96
C CYS A 194 4.16 1.35 -4.80
N SER A 195 4.11 1.90 -3.59
CA SER A 195 3.67 1.17 -2.40
C SER A 195 2.20 0.75 -2.54
N VAL A 196 1.82 -0.36 -1.91
CA VAL A 196 0.46 -0.91 -1.97
C VAL A 196 -0.07 -1.12 -0.56
N ALA A 197 -1.28 -0.67 -0.30
CA ALA A 197 -2.01 -0.97 0.92
C ALA A 197 -3.27 -1.78 0.60
N MET A 198 -3.49 -2.88 1.32
CA MET A 198 -4.68 -3.70 1.21
C MET A 198 -5.59 -3.46 2.41
N ILE A 199 -6.81 -3.01 2.14
CA ILE A 199 -7.82 -2.75 3.17
C ILE A 199 -8.75 -3.94 3.34
N VAL A 200 -8.76 -4.47 4.56
CA VAL A 200 -9.74 -5.44 5.04
C VAL A 200 -10.78 -4.67 5.86
N ASP A 201 -11.87 -4.28 5.20
CA ASP A 201 -12.92 -3.47 5.82
C ASP A 201 -13.84 -4.33 6.70
N ARG A 202 -13.86 -4.02 8.00
CA ARG A 202 -14.79 -4.58 8.99
C ARG A 202 -15.80 -3.56 9.53
N GLY A 203 -16.09 -2.52 8.74
CA GLY A 203 -17.05 -1.49 9.08
C GLY A 203 -16.42 -0.25 9.69
N ILE A 204 -15.15 0.05 9.37
CA ILE A 204 -14.49 1.28 9.83
C ILE A 204 -15.29 2.53 9.43
N GLY A 205 -15.98 2.50 8.29
CA GLY A 205 -16.80 3.63 7.83
C GLY A 205 -18.15 3.81 8.54
N SER A 206 -18.68 2.78 9.19
CA SER A 206 -19.94 2.90 9.94
C SER A 206 -19.81 3.84 11.14
N LYS A 207 -18.62 3.91 11.74
CA LYS A 207 -18.32 4.79 12.88
C LYS A 207 -17.93 6.22 12.48
N MET A 208 -17.89 6.55 11.18
CA MET A 208 -17.43 7.86 10.69
C MET A 208 -18.46 8.98 10.93
N PHE A 209 -19.72 8.59 11.08
CA PHE A 209 -20.84 9.50 11.32
C PHE A 209 -21.47 9.34 12.71
N ASP A 210 -20.84 8.54 13.58
CA ASP A 210 -21.32 8.39 14.95
C ASP A 210 -20.95 9.66 15.72
N SER A 211 -21.98 10.44 16.06
CA SER A 211 -21.86 11.76 16.65
C SER A 211 -21.59 11.62 18.15
N GLN A 212 -20.37 11.24 18.51
CA GLN A 212 -19.90 11.41 19.88
C GLN A 212 -19.51 12.88 20.10
N GLU A 213 -19.90 13.44 21.25
CA GLU A 213 -19.60 14.81 21.62
C GLU A 213 -18.07 15.04 21.60
N LYS A 214 -17.62 15.96 20.73
CA LYS A 214 -16.21 16.31 20.55
C LYS A 214 -15.73 17.13 21.74
N PHE A 215 -15.26 16.47 22.79
CA PHE A 215 -14.46 17.10 23.84
C PHE A 215 -12.97 17.09 23.46
N PRO A 216 -12.20 18.14 23.81
CA PRO A 216 -10.75 18.13 23.61
C PRO A 216 -10.12 16.94 24.35
N GLY A 217 -9.44 16.06 23.62
CA GLY A 217 -8.81 14.84 24.14
C GLY A 217 -9.62 13.55 23.97
N ASN A 218 -10.85 13.62 23.42
CA ASN A 218 -11.60 12.41 23.03
C ASN A 218 -11.34 12.12 21.55
N PHE A 219 -10.40 11.22 21.28
CA PHE A 219 -10.14 10.77 19.91
C PHE A 219 -11.30 9.90 19.45
N ALA A 220 -11.87 10.22 18.29
CA ALA A 220 -12.98 9.43 17.75
C ALA A 220 -12.52 8.06 17.23
N ARG A 221 -11.21 7.91 16.94
CA ARG A 221 -10.64 6.74 16.29
C ARG A 221 -9.37 6.26 16.96
N GLN A 222 -9.39 4.99 17.34
CA GLN A 222 -8.25 4.29 17.90
C GLN A 222 -7.56 3.47 16.80
N ILE A 223 -6.32 3.81 16.47
CA ILE A 223 -5.52 3.12 15.46
C ILE A 223 -4.34 2.45 16.14
N ALA A 224 -4.10 1.17 15.85
CA ALA A 224 -2.89 0.46 16.26
C ALA A 224 -1.97 0.25 15.07
N MET A 225 -0.69 0.60 15.21
CA MET A 225 0.35 0.21 14.25
C MET A 225 1.26 -0.81 14.91
N LEU A 226 1.42 -1.98 14.26
CA LEU A 226 2.29 -3.04 14.75
C LEU A 226 3.62 -2.98 14.00
N PHE A 227 4.71 -2.72 14.72
CA PHE A 227 6.05 -2.57 14.16
C PHE A 227 6.93 -3.72 14.63
N ILE A 228 7.37 -4.60 13.74
CA ILE A 228 8.33 -5.66 14.06
C ILE A 228 9.69 -5.35 13.43
N GLY A 229 9.70 -4.64 12.31
CA GLY A 229 10.89 -4.21 11.58
C GLY A 229 10.88 -4.72 10.15
N GLY A 230 11.60 -4.02 9.29
CA GLY A 230 11.62 -4.27 7.84
C GLY A 230 11.03 -3.13 7.00
N PRO A 231 11.20 -3.16 5.68
CA PRO A 231 10.80 -2.07 4.79
C PRO A 231 9.29 -1.83 4.78
N ASP A 232 8.49 -2.90 4.82
CA ASP A 232 7.02 -2.81 4.82
C ASP A 232 6.51 -2.13 6.10
N ASP A 233 7.07 -2.46 7.26
CA ASP A 233 6.69 -1.87 8.55
C ASP A 233 7.11 -0.39 8.62
N ARG A 234 8.26 -0.03 8.05
CA ARG A 234 8.72 1.36 7.96
C ARG A 234 7.81 2.21 7.08
N GLU A 235 7.34 1.68 5.97
CA GLU A 235 6.33 2.33 5.13
C GLU A 235 4.98 2.45 5.84
N ALA A 236 4.56 1.39 6.54
CA ALA A 236 3.35 1.35 7.35
C ALA A 236 3.38 2.41 8.47
N LEU A 237 4.54 2.56 9.14
CA LEU A 237 4.76 3.55 10.19
C LEU A 237 4.66 4.97 9.62
N ALA A 238 5.27 5.24 8.47
CA ALA A 238 5.18 6.54 7.81
C ALA A 238 3.72 6.93 7.51
N TYR A 239 2.92 5.98 7.02
CA TYR A 239 1.49 6.21 6.78
C TYR A 239 0.68 6.38 8.06
N ALA A 240 0.96 5.58 9.09
CA ALA A 240 0.30 5.69 10.39
C ALA A 240 0.59 7.05 11.06
N CYS A 241 1.84 7.52 11.00
CA CYS A 241 2.25 8.84 11.50
C CYS A 241 1.47 9.96 10.80
N ARG A 242 1.26 9.83 9.49
CA ARG A 242 0.44 10.77 8.74
C ARG A 242 -1.00 10.79 9.26
N MET A 243 -1.60 9.61 9.50
CA MET A 243 -2.95 9.52 10.06
C MET A 243 -3.06 10.12 11.46
N ALA A 244 -2.00 10.01 12.28
CA ALA A 244 -1.96 10.59 13.63
C ALA A 244 -2.01 12.12 13.64
N SER A 245 -1.74 12.78 12.52
CA SER A 245 -1.92 14.23 12.37
C SER A 245 -3.39 14.64 12.25
N HIS A 246 -4.31 13.67 12.07
CA HIS A 246 -5.74 13.93 12.05
C HIS A 246 -6.24 14.17 13.49
N PRO A 247 -7.02 15.24 13.75
CA PRO A 247 -7.40 15.63 15.12
C PRO A 247 -8.25 14.58 15.86
N ASP A 248 -8.98 13.75 15.12
CA ASP A 248 -9.85 12.72 15.68
C ASP A 248 -9.15 11.35 15.85
N VAL A 249 -7.83 11.24 15.63
CA VAL A 249 -7.07 9.97 15.66
C VAL A 249 -6.15 9.87 16.87
N CYS A 250 -6.24 8.76 17.60
CA CYS A 250 -5.21 8.30 18.53
C CYS A 250 -4.46 7.13 17.91
N LEU A 251 -3.15 7.27 17.75
CA LEU A 251 -2.27 6.22 17.23
C LEU A 251 -1.52 5.56 18.39
N THR A 252 -1.62 4.24 18.51
CA THR A 252 -0.74 3.43 19.36
C THR A 252 0.23 2.64 18.49
N VAL A 253 1.52 2.91 18.59
CA VAL A 253 2.59 2.14 17.94
C VAL A 253 3.12 1.10 18.90
N ALA A 254 2.93 -0.17 18.57
CA ALA A 254 3.44 -1.31 19.34
C ALA A 254 4.66 -1.90 18.61
N ARG A 255 5.85 -1.67 19.16
CA ARG A 255 7.10 -2.22 18.64
C ARG A 255 7.41 -3.57 19.27
N PHE A 256 7.61 -4.58 18.45
CA PHE A 256 8.01 -5.92 18.88
C PHE A 256 9.51 -6.09 18.75
N VAL A 257 10.17 -6.39 19.86
CA VAL A 257 11.63 -6.53 19.93
C VAL A 257 11.96 -7.99 20.27
N PRO A 258 12.93 -8.62 19.58
CA PRO A 258 13.33 -9.98 19.89
C PRO A 258 13.93 -10.07 21.29
N GLY A 259 13.55 -11.09 22.07
CA GLY A 259 14.21 -11.39 23.34
C GLY A 259 15.69 -11.77 23.16
N GLU A 260 16.49 -11.64 24.23
CA GLU A 260 17.95 -11.81 24.22
C GLU A 260 18.40 -13.13 23.54
N GLN A 261 17.66 -14.23 23.75
CA GLN A 261 17.99 -15.54 23.17
C GLN A 261 17.79 -15.61 21.64
N ALA A 262 16.88 -14.81 21.08
CA ALA A 262 16.66 -14.72 19.63
C ALA A 262 17.65 -13.76 18.95
N MET A 263 18.30 -12.88 19.70
CA MET A 263 19.32 -11.96 19.18
C MET A 263 20.62 -12.68 18.80
N ASP A 264 21.03 -13.69 19.57
CA ASP A 264 22.25 -14.48 19.34
C ASP A 264 22.23 -15.29 18.03
N LEU A 265 21.04 -15.61 17.52
CA LEU A 265 20.86 -16.32 16.24
C LEU A 265 20.96 -15.40 15.01
N SER A 266 21.00 -14.08 15.22
CA SER A 266 20.88 -13.06 14.17
C SER A 266 22.17 -12.28 13.91
N ASN A 267 23.32 -12.96 13.91
CA ASN A 267 24.63 -12.36 13.60
C ASN A 267 24.84 -12.01 12.10
N ASP A 268 23.78 -12.02 11.30
CA ASP A 268 23.84 -11.60 9.91
C ASP A 268 24.00 -10.07 9.82
N VAL A 269 25.00 -9.63 9.06
CA VAL A 269 25.29 -8.21 8.82
C VAL A 269 24.11 -7.50 8.17
N SER A 270 23.34 -8.19 7.32
CA SER A 270 22.16 -7.63 6.66
C SER A 270 21.02 -7.36 7.66
N VAL A 271 20.74 -8.30 8.56
CA VAL A 271 19.73 -8.17 9.62
C VAL A 271 20.10 -7.05 10.58
N ASN A 272 21.38 -6.95 10.96
CA ASN A 272 21.85 -5.88 11.83
C ASN A 272 21.81 -4.50 11.14
N ARG A 273 22.03 -4.43 9.82
CA ARG A 273 21.85 -3.19 9.06
C ARG A 273 20.38 -2.78 9.04
N GLU A 274 19.48 -3.73 8.77
CA GLU A 274 18.04 -3.45 8.73
C GLU A 274 17.53 -2.95 10.08
N ARG A 275 17.94 -3.59 11.18
CA ARG A 275 17.61 -3.13 12.54
C ARG A 275 18.07 -1.71 12.84
N ARG A 276 19.29 -1.34 12.44
CA ARG A 276 19.78 0.04 12.61
C ARG A 276 18.91 1.04 11.87
N ILE A 277 18.49 0.68 10.66
CA ILE A 277 17.58 1.51 9.88
C ILE A 277 16.22 1.58 10.58
N ASP A 278 15.71 0.48 11.11
CA ASP A 278 14.47 0.45 11.90
C ASP A 278 14.58 1.36 13.15
N ASP A 279 15.69 1.29 13.88
CA ASP A 279 15.97 2.14 15.05
C ASP A 279 15.93 3.63 14.68
N GLU A 280 16.60 4.04 13.60
CA GLU A 280 16.58 5.41 13.09
C GLU A 280 15.14 5.90 12.81
N HIS A 281 14.26 5.03 12.32
CA HIS A 281 12.86 5.42 12.03
C HIS A 281 12.01 5.56 13.28
N ILE A 282 12.32 4.75 14.30
CA ILE A 282 11.65 4.84 15.60
C ILE A 282 12.12 6.09 16.33
N GLU A 283 13.42 6.43 16.28
CA GLU A 283 13.95 7.68 16.83
C GLU A 283 13.28 8.91 16.17
N ASP A 284 13.21 8.95 14.83
CA ASP A 284 12.51 9.99 14.08
C ASP A 284 11.01 10.08 14.46
N PHE A 285 10.40 8.97 14.85
CA PHE A 285 9.01 8.90 15.28
C PHE A 285 8.82 9.39 16.72
N GLU A 286 9.73 9.03 17.64
CA GLU A 286 9.72 9.49 19.02
C GLU A 286 9.87 11.02 19.10
N ASP A 287 10.64 11.64 18.20
CA ASP A 287 10.70 13.10 18.08
C ASP A 287 9.32 13.71 17.76
N LYS A 288 8.49 13.03 16.94
CA LYS A 288 7.12 13.47 16.63
C LYS A 288 6.16 13.24 17.79
N LEU A 289 6.37 12.19 18.59
CA LEU A 289 5.59 11.91 19.81
C LEU A 289 5.65 13.09 20.78
N MET A 290 6.82 13.70 20.94
CA MET A 290 7.03 14.85 21.84
C MET A 290 6.16 16.07 21.47
N SER A 291 5.66 16.14 20.23
CA SER A 291 4.81 17.22 19.75
C SER A 291 3.31 16.90 19.72
N ASN A 292 2.91 15.61 19.81
CA ASN A 292 1.54 15.16 19.56
C ASN A 292 0.98 14.32 20.71
N ILE A 293 -0.07 14.83 21.37
CA ILE A 293 -0.74 14.19 22.52
C ILE A 293 -1.52 12.93 22.10
N GLY A 294 -1.84 12.76 20.81
CA GLY A 294 -2.61 11.63 20.27
C GLY A 294 -1.78 10.43 19.83
N ILE A 295 -0.52 10.35 20.24
CA ILE A 295 0.36 9.24 19.89
C ILE A 295 0.80 8.53 21.17
N ASN A 296 0.74 7.20 21.17
CA ASN A 296 1.26 6.33 22.22
C ASN A 296 2.29 5.40 21.61
N TYR A 297 3.35 5.10 22.36
CA TYR A 297 4.40 4.17 21.97
C TYR A 297 4.62 3.13 23.06
N THR A 298 4.70 1.86 22.67
CA THR A 298 4.96 0.75 23.59
C THR A 298 5.88 -0.27 22.96
N GLU A 299 6.94 -0.66 23.66
CA GLU A 299 7.81 -1.77 23.27
C GLU A 299 7.40 -3.07 23.97
N MET A 300 7.43 -4.16 23.22
CA MET A 300 7.00 -5.49 23.66
C MET A 300 8.05 -6.52 23.26
N VAL A 301 8.67 -7.15 24.26
CA VAL A 301 9.66 -8.20 24.02
C VAL A 301 8.95 -9.51 23.70
N VAL A 302 9.30 -10.14 22.58
CA VAL A 302 8.70 -11.40 22.10
C VAL A 302 9.75 -12.39 21.60
N HIS A 303 9.45 -13.68 21.74
CA HIS A 303 10.35 -14.76 21.32
C HIS A 303 9.80 -15.58 20.14
N ASN A 304 8.48 -15.60 19.94
CA ASN A 304 7.82 -16.38 18.90
C ASN A 304 6.47 -15.75 18.47
N GLY A 305 5.83 -16.34 17.46
CA GLY A 305 4.56 -15.86 16.93
C GLY A 305 3.41 -15.86 17.93
N GLU A 306 3.36 -16.84 18.83
CA GLU A 306 2.30 -16.93 19.85
C GLU A 306 2.40 -15.77 20.85
N GLU A 307 3.62 -15.39 21.24
CA GLU A 307 3.87 -14.23 22.09
C GLU A 307 3.48 -12.92 21.42
N ILE A 308 3.69 -12.77 20.09
CA ILE A 308 3.17 -11.61 19.34
C ILE A 308 1.64 -11.54 19.46
N ILE A 309 0.93 -12.66 19.27
CA ILE A 309 -0.53 -12.68 19.39
C ILE A 309 -0.97 -12.34 20.82
N ALA A 310 -0.30 -12.88 21.83
CA ALA A 310 -0.59 -12.60 23.23
C ALA A 310 -0.34 -11.11 23.58
N ALA A 311 0.72 -10.54 23.04
CA ALA A 311 1.05 -9.13 23.15
C ALA A 311 0.01 -8.23 22.46
N ILE A 312 -0.42 -8.56 21.23
CA ILE A 312 -1.50 -7.81 20.57
C ILE A 312 -2.79 -7.85 21.40
N ARG A 313 -3.14 -9.01 21.99
CA ARG A 313 -4.30 -9.13 22.87
C ARG A 313 -4.19 -8.26 24.12
N SER A 314 -2.99 -8.09 24.69
CA SER A 314 -2.80 -7.28 25.89
C SER A 314 -2.91 -5.78 25.64
N LEU A 315 -2.80 -5.33 24.38
CA LEU A 315 -3.09 -3.94 23.98
C LEU A 315 -4.59 -3.60 24.07
N GLY A 316 -5.47 -4.60 24.01
CA GLY A 316 -6.91 -4.45 24.17
C GLY A 316 -7.71 -5.19 23.10
N GLU A 317 -8.62 -6.07 23.52
CA GLU A 317 -9.54 -6.78 22.62
C GLU A 317 -10.61 -5.82 22.07
N ASP A 318 -10.78 -5.81 20.74
CA ASP A 318 -11.72 -4.93 20.00
C ASP A 318 -11.66 -3.43 20.37
N PHE A 319 -10.52 -2.98 20.91
CA PHE A 319 -10.32 -1.59 21.30
C PHE A 319 -10.01 -0.68 20.10
N PHE A 320 -9.27 -1.22 19.11
CA PHE A 320 -8.84 -0.47 17.94
C PHE A 320 -9.84 -0.60 16.78
N ASP A 321 -10.07 0.51 16.09
CA ASP A 321 -10.90 0.55 14.87
C ASP A 321 -10.13 0.07 13.63
N LEU A 322 -8.82 0.30 13.62
CA LEU A 322 -7.92 0.00 12.51
C LEU A 322 -6.57 -0.51 13.04
N TYR A 323 -6.15 -1.67 12.54
CA TYR A 323 -4.76 -2.12 12.64
C TYR A 323 -4.01 -1.79 11.35
N ILE A 324 -2.82 -1.20 11.47
CA ILE A 324 -1.89 -0.95 10.37
C ILE A 324 -0.67 -1.82 10.57
N ILE A 325 -0.31 -2.60 9.56
CA ILE A 325 0.82 -3.54 9.62
C ILE A 325 1.58 -3.55 8.29
N GLY A 326 2.85 -3.93 8.30
CA GLY A 326 3.55 -4.32 7.07
C GLY A 326 3.16 -5.73 6.62
N ARG A 327 3.21 -5.99 5.30
CA ARG A 327 2.90 -7.30 4.71
C ARG A 327 3.99 -8.32 5.02
N ARG A 328 5.27 -7.94 4.91
CA ARG A 328 6.46 -8.74 5.25
C ARG A 328 6.49 -10.09 4.51
N GLN A 329 6.14 -10.07 3.22
CA GLN A 329 6.02 -11.29 2.43
C GLN A 329 7.39 -11.98 2.26
N GLY A 330 7.51 -13.21 2.76
CA GLY A 330 8.73 -14.01 2.61
C GLY A 330 9.84 -13.70 3.63
N GLU A 331 9.61 -12.76 4.55
CA GLU A 331 10.50 -12.51 5.67
C GLU A 331 10.23 -13.52 6.79
N ILE A 332 11.06 -14.55 6.90
CA ILE A 332 10.99 -15.49 8.01
C ILE A 332 11.86 -14.92 9.13
N SER A 333 11.23 -14.28 10.12
CA SER A 333 11.89 -13.90 11.36
C SER A 333 11.58 -14.93 12.45
N PRO A 334 12.51 -15.20 13.39
CA PRO A 334 12.23 -16.08 14.54
C PRO A 334 10.99 -15.65 15.33
N MET A 335 10.74 -14.33 15.40
CA MET A 335 9.57 -13.77 16.09
C MET A 335 8.25 -14.09 15.40
N THR A 336 8.26 -14.33 14.09
CA THR A 336 7.06 -14.66 13.29
C THR A 336 6.93 -16.15 13.02
N GLU A 337 7.80 -16.97 13.62
CA GLU A 337 7.76 -18.43 13.48
C GLU A 337 6.41 -18.97 13.95
N GLY A 338 5.84 -19.90 13.18
CA GLY A 338 4.54 -20.51 13.45
C GLY A 338 3.33 -19.66 13.06
N LEU A 339 3.47 -18.40 12.63
CA LEU A 339 2.33 -17.59 12.15
C LEU A 339 1.95 -17.90 10.70
N SER A 340 2.92 -18.24 9.86
CA SER A 340 2.72 -18.51 8.43
C SER A 340 2.02 -19.84 8.14
N ASP A 341 2.11 -20.80 9.06
CA ASP A 341 1.65 -22.17 8.85
C ASP A 341 0.12 -22.30 8.85
N TRP A 342 -0.57 -21.29 9.37
CA TRP A 342 -2.02 -21.26 9.53
C TRP A 342 -2.74 -20.40 8.48
N GLY A 343 -1.97 -19.81 7.55
CA GLY A 343 -2.49 -18.78 6.65
C GLY A 343 -3.28 -19.31 5.45
N SER A 344 -4.41 -18.68 5.14
CA SER A 344 -5.23 -18.90 3.94
C SER A 344 -5.08 -17.81 2.87
N CYS A 345 -4.47 -16.67 3.22
CA CYS A 345 -4.39 -15.46 2.40
C CYS A 345 -2.97 -14.89 2.35
N PRO A 346 -2.10 -15.36 1.44
CA PRO A 346 -0.72 -14.88 1.32
C PRO A 346 -0.61 -13.40 0.92
N GLU A 347 -1.67 -12.78 0.42
CA GLU A 347 -1.71 -11.35 0.14
C GLU A 347 -1.68 -10.47 1.39
N LEU A 348 -2.03 -10.99 2.57
CA LEU A 348 -2.07 -10.24 3.83
C LEU A 348 -0.80 -10.37 4.69
N GLY A 349 0.09 -11.31 4.35
CA GLY A 349 1.21 -11.68 5.22
C GLY A 349 0.77 -12.43 6.48
N ALA A 350 1.74 -12.94 7.23
CA ALA A 350 1.48 -13.84 8.36
C ALA A 350 0.64 -13.16 9.48
N ILE A 351 0.96 -11.91 9.81
CA ILE A 351 0.27 -11.16 10.88
C ILE A 351 -1.09 -10.69 10.41
N GLY A 352 -1.20 -10.20 9.17
CA GLY A 352 -2.47 -9.75 8.60
C GLY A 352 -3.48 -10.88 8.54
N ASP A 353 -3.06 -12.06 8.09
CA ASP A 353 -3.93 -13.23 8.05
C ASP A 353 -4.33 -13.70 9.46
N THR A 354 -3.39 -13.64 10.42
CA THR A 354 -3.68 -13.94 11.83
C THR A 354 -4.72 -12.97 12.41
N LEU A 355 -4.59 -11.65 12.19
CA LEU A 355 -5.57 -10.65 12.63
C LEU A 355 -6.93 -10.84 11.95
N VAL A 356 -6.93 -11.23 10.67
CA VAL A 356 -8.16 -11.44 9.90
C VAL A 356 -8.90 -12.71 10.33
N SER A 357 -8.18 -13.74 10.79
CA SER A 357 -8.74 -15.02 11.23
C SER A 357 -9.08 -15.08 12.73
N SER A 358 -8.49 -14.18 13.53
CA SER A 358 -8.61 -14.13 14.98
C SER A 358 -9.90 -13.47 15.49
N ASN A 359 -10.32 -13.86 16.69
CA ASN A 359 -11.54 -13.34 17.33
C ASN A 359 -11.33 -12.03 18.11
N PHE A 360 -10.11 -11.69 18.52
CA PHE A 360 -9.84 -10.50 19.35
C PHE A 360 -9.83 -9.18 18.58
N ALA A 361 -9.87 -9.26 17.24
CA ALA A 361 -9.91 -8.13 16.32
C ALA A 361 -11.11 -8.26 15.37
N LEU A 362 -12.21 -8.88 15.83
CA LEU A 362 -13.36 -9.24 14.99
C LEU A 362 -14.05 -8.00 14.42
N HIS A 363 -13.99 -6.88 15.13
CA HIS A 363 -14.61 -5.60 14.72
C HIS A 363 -13.62 -4.55 14.24
N SER A 364 -12.33 -4.89 14.21
CA SER A 364 -11.27 -4.01 13.73
C SER A 364 -11.01 -4.22 12.24
N SER A 365 -10.91 -3.13 11.49
CA SER A 365 -10.41 -3.21 10.11
C SER A 365 -8.90 -3.39 10.12
N VAL A 366 -8.34 -3.95 9.04
CA VAL A 366 -6.89 -4.17 8.93
C VAL A 366 -6.40 -3.54 7.63
N LEU A 367 -5.34 -2.75 7.72
CA LEU A 367 -4.62 -2.18 6.58
C LEU A 367 -3.23 -2.80 6.52
N VAL A 368 -3.00 -3.61 5.49
CA VAL A 368 -1.71 -4.27 5.25
C VAL A 368 -0.94 -3.47 4.22
N VAL A 369 0.25 -2.97 4.57
CA VAL A 369 1.06 -2.10 3.71
C VAL A 369 2.27 -2.87 3.18
N GLN A 370 2.57 -2.71 1.91
CA GLN A 370 3.76 -3.21 1.26
C GLN A 370 4.55 -2.04 0.67
N HIS A 371 5.82 -1.95 1.03
CA HIS A 371 6.73 -0.93 0.53
C HIS A 371 7.13 -1.20 -0.92
N TYR A 372 7.28 -0.12 -1.69
CA TYR A 372 7.85 -0.20 -3.03
C TYR A 372 9.37 -0.39 -3.01
N VAL A 373 9.84 -1.56 -3.44
CA VAL A 373 11.27 -1.77 -3.68
C VAL A 373 11.57 -1.46 -5.15
N SER A 374 12.38 -0.42 -5.39
CA SER A 374 12.82 -0.11 -6.75
C SER A 374 13.67 -1.25 -7.31
N THR A 375 13.26 -1.82 -8.45
CA THR A 375 14.01 -2.87 -9.16
C THR A 375 15.39 -2.41 -9.66
N VAL A 376 15.64 -1.09 -9.70
CA VAL A 376 16.98 -0.54 -10.00
C VAL A 376 17.96 -0.76 -8.84
N ALA A 377 17.47 -0.72 -7.58
CA ALA A 377 18.31 -0.97 -6.40
C ALA A 377 18.76 -2.44 -6.32
N ILE A 378 18.00 -3.37 -6.91
CA ILE A 378 18.36 -4.79 -6.97
C ILE A 378 19.58 -5.02 -7.87
N HIS A 379 19.76 -4.23 -8.93
CA HIS A 379 20.92 -4.34 -9.81
C HIS A 379 22.19 -3.74 -9.18
N GLU A 380 22.08 -2.64 -8.44
CA GLU A 380 23.22 -2.07 -7.69
C GLU A 380 23.69 -2.97 -6.54
N MET A 381 22.78 -3.71 -5.89
CA MET A 381 23.14 -4.70 -4.87
C MET A 381 23.76 -5.98 -5.48
N ALA A 382 23.39 -6.36 -6.70
CA ALA A 382 23.97 -7.51 -7.39
C ALA A 382 25.35 -7.20 -8.01
N ASP A 383 25.58 -5.98 -8.51
CA ASP A 383 26.83 -5.58 -9.16
C ASP A 383 27.95 -5.20 -8.16
N GLY A 384 27.64 -5.05 -6.87
CA GLY A 384 28.64 -4.82 -5.80
C GLY A 384 29.51 -6.03 -5.43
N SER A 385 29.25 -7.21 -6.00
CA SER A 385 29.90 -8.49 -5.64
C SER A 385 30.94 -8.98 -6.66
N SER A 386 31.30 -8.18 -7.68
CA SER A 386 32.25 -8.65 -8.69
C SER A 386 33.06 -7.52 -9.31
N THR A 387 34.24 -7.24 -8.74
CA THR A 387 35.47 -6.88 -9.47
C THR A 387 36.62 -6.60 -8.50
N CYS A 388 37.34 -7.67 -8.11
CA CYS A 388 38.74 -7.55 -7.68
C CYS A 388 39.60 -8.32 -8.68
N SER A 389 39.99 -7.65 -9.76
CA SER A 389 41.05 -8.12 -10.65
C SER A 389 41.66 -6.94 -11.41
N LEU A 390 42.61 -6.27 -10.77
CA LEU A 390 43.63 -5.50 -11.47
C LEU A 390 44.99 -6.13 -11.18
N GLY A 391 45.36 -7.04 -12.07
CA GLY A 391 46.73 -7.50 -12.21
C GLY A 391 47.61 -6.36 -12.71
N VAL A 392 48.66 -6.07 -11.96
CA VAL A 392 49.83 -5.35 -12.48
C VAL A 392 50.97 -6.36 -12.51
N GLY A 393 51.25 -6.84 -13.72
CA GLY A 393 52.45 -7.61 -14.00
C GLY A 393 53.66 -6.69 -14.09
N THR A 394 54.68 -6.98 -13.28
CA THR A 394 56.05 -6.54 -13.54
C THR A 394 56.98 -7.74 -13.40
N LYS A 395 57.63 -8.08 -14.52
CA LYS A 395 58.79 -8.98 -14.60
C LYS A 395 59.92 -8.42 -13.74
N HIS A 396 60.55 -9.25 -12.90
CA HIS A 396 61.92 -9.74 -13.13
C HIS A 396 62.47 -10.51 -11.92
N ASP A 397 63.25 -11.52 -12.28
CA ASP A 397 64.40 -12.12 -11.58
C ASP A 397 64.21 -13.13 -10.43
N VAL A 398 64.57 -14.35 -10.84
CA VAL A 398 65.01 -15.53 -10.11
C VAL A 398 66.06 -15.20 -9.05
N GLN A 399 65.89 -15.71 -7.83
CA GLN A 399 67.02 -16.22 -7.05
C GLN A 399 66.60 -17.40 -6.15
N ARG A 400 67.38 -18.48 -6.28
CA ARG A 400 67.48 -19.66 -5.41
C ARG A 400 67.53 -19.28 -3.94
N TYR A 401 66.98 -20.13 -3.07
CA TYR A 401 67.75 -20.73 -1.98
C TYR A 401 67.17 -22.10 -1.59
N ASP A 402 68.09 -23.04 -1.43
CA ASP A 402 67.91 -24.40 -0.93
C ASP A 402 67.54 -24.41 0.56
N PHE A 403 66.64 -25.31 0.96
CA PHE A 403 66.87 -26.39 1.94
C PHE A 403 65.69 -27.37 1.93
#